data_AF-A0A1R1JN19-F1
#
_entry.id   AF-A0A1R1JN19-F1
#
_cell.length_a   1.000
_cell.length_b   1.000
_cell.length_c   1.000
_cell.angle_alpha   90.00
_cell.angle_beta   90.00
_cell.angle_gamma   90.00
#
_symmetry.space_group_name_H-M   'P 1'
#
loop_
_entity.id
_entity.type
_entity.pdbx_description
1 polymer ?
#
loop_
_entity_poly.entity_id
_entity_poly.type
_entity_poly.pdbx_seq_one_letter_code
_entity_poly.pdbx_strand_id
1 'polypeptide(L)' 'MRHALLLACLAASALTSACTSRQAYDTGQAWQRNECGKIVDMQERQRCMGSASTSHDDYQRQRQDPRQ' A
#
# COMPACT_ATOMS: atom_id res chain seq x y z
N MET A 1 3.95 -6.26 38.72
CA MET A 1 3.09 -5.16 38.20
C MET A 1 3.75 -4.36 37.09
N ARG A 2 4.97 -3.81 37.27
CA ARG A 2 5.68 -3.02 36.22
C ARG A 2 5.92 -3.80 34.91
N HIS A 3 6.32 -5.07 35.00
CA HIS A 3 6.53 -5.92 33.82
C HIS A 3 5.24 -6.31 33.09
N ALA A 4 4.13 -6.46 33.81
CA ALA A 4 2.82 -6.73 33.21
C ALA A 4 2.33 -5.51 32.41
N LEU A 5 2.59 -4.30 32.90
CA LEU A 5 2.29 -3.04 32.22
C LEU A 5 3.13 -2.87 30.94
N LEU A 6 4.43 -3.21 31.01
CA LEU A 6 5.32 -3.17 29.83
C LEU A 6 4.91 -4.18 28.75
N LEU A 7 4.54 -5.39 29.15
CA LEU A 7 4.06 -6.43 28.22
C LEU A 7 2.73 -6.04 27.56
N ALA A 8 1.80 -5.43 28.32
CA ALA A 8 0.54 -4.93 27.78
C ALA A 8 0.75 -3.80 26.75
N CYS A 9 1.68 -2.87 27.01
CA CYS A 9 2.03 -1.81 26.05
C CYS A 9 2.66 -2.37 24.76
N LEU A 10 3.54 -3.38 24.87
CA LEU A 10 4.12 -4.03 23.69
C LEU A 10 3.03 -4.70 22.84
N ALA A 11 2.12 -5.45 23.47
CA ALA A 11 1.02 -6.11 22.76
C ALA A 11 0.08 -5.12 22.06
N ALA A 12 -0.21 -3.98 22.69
CA ALA A 12 -1.04 -2.94 22.10
C ALA A 12 -0.41 -2.31 20.84
N SER A 13 0.93 -2.15 20.81
CA SER A 13 1.64 -1.57 19.67
C SER A 13 1.69 -2.48 18.43
N ALA A 14 1.59 -3.80 18.60
CA ALA A 14 1.56 -4.74 17.49
C ALA A 14 0.27 -4.59 16.64
N LEU A 15 -0.85 -4.22 17.29
CA LEU A 15 -2.17 -4.08 16.65
C LEU A 15 -2.28 -2.85 15.74
N THR A 16 -1.42 -1.84 15.90
CA THR A 16 -1.44 -0.63 15.07
C THR A 16 -0.75 -0.80 13.70
N SER A 17 0.03 -1.87 13.52
CA SER A 17 0.75 -2.15 12.27
C SER A 17 -0.17 -2.47 11.07
N ALA A 18 -1.40 -2.90 11.32
CA ALA A 18 -2.35 -3.27 10.27
C ALA A 18 -3.02 -2.06 9.58
N CYS A 19 -3.19 -0.93 10.28
CA CYS A 19 -3.86 0.25 9.72
C CYS A 19 -2.96 1.03 8.75
N THR A 20 -1.65 1.04 8.98
CA THR A 20 -0.67 1.80 8.17
C THR A 20 -0.48 1.23 6.78
N SER A 21 -0.71 -0.08 6.59
CA SER A 21 -0.45 -0.71 5.30
C SER A 21 -1.32 -0.13 4.18
N ARG A 22 -2.62 0.04 4.40
CA ARG A 22 -3.51 0.60 3.38
C ARG A 22 -3.15 2.04 3.02
N GLN A 23 -2.87 2.87 4.02
CA GLN A 23 -2.51 4.27 3.81
C GLN A 23 -1.16 4.42 3.08
N ALA A 24 -0.15 3.62 3.42
CA ALA A 24 1.15 3.66 2.75
C ALA A 24 1.06 3.19 1.29
N TYR A 25 0.28 2.13 1.03
CA TYR A 25 0.06 1.62 -0.33
C TYR A 25 -0.73 2.59 -1.19
N ASP A 26 -1.86 3.12 -0.69
CA ASP A 26 -2.68 4.10 -1.41
C ASP A 26 -1.87 5.37 -1.73
N THR A 27 -1.02 5.81 -0.79
CA THR A 27 -0.14 6.97 -0.97
C THR A 27 0.96 6.70 -2.01
N GLY A 28 1.63 5.55 -1.94
CA GLY A 28 2.66 5.16 -2.90
C GLY A 28 2.13 5.02 -4.33
N GLN A 29 0.91 4.51 -4.46
CA GLN A 29 0.28 4.35 -5.76
C GLN A 29 -0.23 5.66 -6.36
N ALA A 30 -0.81 6.54 -5.53
CA ALA A 30 -1.19 7.88 -5.97
C ALA A 30 0.02 8.66 -6.49
N TRP A 31 1.19 8.51 -5.85
CA TRP A 31 2.44 9.09 -6.30
C TRP A 31 2.86 8.57 -7.68
N GLN A 32 2.83 7.27 -7.90
CA GLN A 32 3.23 6.66 -9.18
C GLN A 32 2.33 7.12 -10.35
N ARG A 33 1.00 7.20 -10.13
CA ARG A 33 0.06 7.74 -11.13
C ARG A 33 0.28 9.22 -11.39
N ASN A 34 0.63 9.99 -10.36
CA ASN A 34 0.95 11.40 -10.48
C ASN A 34 2.23 11.62 -11.32
N GLU A 35 3.26 10.79 -11.13
CA GLU A 35 4.46 10.84 -11.97
C GLU A 35 4.15 10.53 -13.44
N CYS A 36 3.32 9.52 -13.73
CA CYS A 36 2.86 9.27 -15.11
C CYS A 36 2.10 10.48 -15.71
N GLY A 37 1.39 11.25 -14.88
CA GLY A 37 0.68 12.46 -15.29
C GLY A 37 1.59 13.60 -15.76
N LYS A 38 2.88 13.59 -15.38
CA LYS A 38 3.88 14.58 -15.79
C LYS A 38 4.48 14.30 -17.17
N ILE A 39 4.25 13.10 -17.71
CA ILE A 39 4.76 12.71 -19.02
C ILE A 39 3.96 13.45 -20.10
N VAL A 40 4.68 14.24 -20.92
CA VAL A 40 4.10 15.05 -22.00
C VAL A 40 3.66 14.20 -23.18
N ASP A 41 4.43 13.16 -23.50
CA ASP A 41 4.08 12.21 -24.56
C ASP A 41 2.89 11.35 -24.13
N MET A 42 1.81 11.39 -24.90
CA MET A 42 0.57 10.73 -24.53
C MET A 42 0.68 9.20 -24.58
N GLN A 43 1.53 8.67 -25.46
CA GLN A 43 1.68 7.23 -25.68
C GLN A 43 2.54 6.62 -24.55
N GLU A 44 3.61 7.28 -24.18
CA GLU A 44 4.47 6.99 -23.03
C GLU A 44 3.67 7.11 -21.72
N ARG A 45 2.83 8.14 -21.59
CA ARG A 45 1.92 8.31 -20.45
C ARG A 45 0.93 7.15 -20.33
N GLN A 46 0.35 6.69 -21.43
CA GLN A 46 -0.57 5.55 -21.40
C GLN A 46 0.14 4.25 -21.03
N ARG A 47 1.37 4.03 -21.51
CA ARG A 47 2.19 2.87 -21.10
C ARG A 47 2.52 2.90 -19.62
N CYS A 48 2.95 4.06 -19.09
CA CYS A 48 3.22 4.26 -17.66
C CYS A 48 1.97 4.02 -16.80
N MET A 49 0.81 4.56 -17.21
CA MET A 49 -0.45 4.34 -16.52
C MET A 49 -0.88 2.86 -16.54
N GLY A 50 -0.68 2.18 -17.66
CA GLY A 50 -0.98 0.75 -17.80
C GLY A 50 -0.13 -0.11 -16.85
N SER A 51 1.18 0.13 -16.79
CA SER A 51 2.07 -0.62 -15.89
C SER A 51 1.80 -0.34 -14.40
N ALA A 52 1.50 0.91 -14.05
CA ALA A 52 1.12 1.29 -12.67
C ALA A 52 -0.22 0.66 -12.25
N SER A 53 -1.16 0.44 -13.18
CA SER A 53 -2.47 -0.16 -12.90
C SER A 53 -2.38 -1.68 -12.73
N THR A 54 -1.56 -2.39 -13.53
CA THR A 54 -1.34 -3.83 -13.36
C THR A 54 -0.80 -4.18 -11.98
N SER A 55 0.14 -3.38 -11.46
CA SER A 55 0.69 -3.60 -10.12
C SER A 55 -0.35 -3.42 -9.01
N HIS A 56 -1.34 -2.51 -9.19
CA HIS A 56 -2.47 -2.36 -8.27
C HIS A 56 -3.36 -3.59 -8.26
N ASP A 57 -3.79 -4.03 -9.44
CA ASP A 57 -4.79 -5.09 -9.58
C ASP A 57 -4.24 -6.43 -9.08
N ASP A 58 -2.96 -6.72 -9.31
CA ASP A 58 -2.32 -7.93 -8.79
C ASP A 58 -2.14 -7.90 -7.27
N TYR A 59 -1.80 -6.75 -6.69
CA TYR A 59 -1.76 -6.57 -5.24
C TYR A 59 -3.15 -6.72 -4.61
N GLN A 60 -4.17 -6.12 -5.23
CA GLN A 60 -5.55 -6.20 -4.77
C GLN A 60 -6.06 -7.65 -4.85
N ARG A 61 -5.72 -8.39 -5.92
CA ARG A 61 -6.01 -9.83 -6.05
C ARG A 61 -5.36 -10.68 -4.98
N GLN A 62 -4.07 -10.47 -4.69
CA GLN A 62 -3.39 -11.20 -3.60
C GLN A 62 -3.99 -10.94 -2.22
N ARG A 63 -4.52 -9.73 -1.99
CA ARG A 63 -5.20 -9.36 -0.74
C ARG A 63 -6.64 -9.88 -0.65
N GLN A 64 -7.33 -10.00 -1.78
CA GLN A 64 -8.72 -10.45 -1.89
C GLN A 64 -8.85 -11.96 -2.11
N ASP A 65 -7.75 -12.71 -2.24
CA ASP A 65 -7.76 -14.17 -2.18
C ASP A 65 -7.54 -14.63 -0.74
N PRO A 66 -8.61 -14.88 0.05
CA PRO A 66 -8.50 -15.40 1.40
C PRO A 66 -8.07 -16.88 1.47
N ARG A 67 -7.67 -17.53 0.36
CA ARG A 67 -7.12 -18.89 0.37
C ARG A 67 -5.58 -18.88 0.38
N GLN A 68 -5.00 -18.49 1.51
CA GLN A 68 -3.66 -18.92 1.96
C GLN A 68 -3.75 -19.27 3.43
#